data_AF-A0A5C5WGF7-F1
#
_entry.id   AF-A0A5C5WGF7-F1
#
_cell.length_a   1.000
_cell.length_b   1.000
_cell.length_c   1.000
_cell.angle_alpha   90.00
_cell.angle_beta   90.00
_cell.angle_gamma   90.00
#
_symmetry.space_group_name_H-M   'P 1'
#
loop_
_entity.id
_entity.type
_entity.pdbx_description
1 polymer ?
#
loop_
_entity_poly.entity_id
_entity_poly.type
_entity_poly.pdbx_seq_one_letter_code
_entity_poly.pdbx_strand_id
1 'polypeptide(L)'
;MHTSVPSPHHSSNANRNRSGATIALVVILLPVLFAISALAINVAYIESANTEIQIATDAAVRAAGRTYALTGDQDASLVAAQEAAARNPIGDYVLPISAGDLDFGVSDRDDVDSAYQFTNSGSGNSVRLTTRALSSGAVAGMPTVFPFFGDSFVIRPERTAICTQGVIDIALVVDRSGSMAYSADEVAVYPPAPASAPADWDFGDPVPPNARWIDLIASVQAFIDELDASPQTELLSLSTYNNSSATPTKLGDNYADVVAALNTISMNFEAGGTNIGQGMYEALAAVNDSTHGRDHASKVVLLMTDGVHNYGTHPKSAAYSLANSGVTLFAITFSDEADQATMQDVAEMCGGEHFHAINAAQLKEAFQKIARRLPTLITQ
;
A
#
# COMPACT_ATOMS: atom_id res chain seq x y z
N MET A 1 -74.42 6.19 99.20
CA MET A 1 -75.33 5.81 98.10
C MET A 1 -75.04 6.71 96.91
N HIS A 2 -74.26 6.24 95.92
CA HIS A 2 -74.53 6.42 94.49
C HIS A 2 -73.50 5.65 93.65
N THR A 3 -74.04 4.85 92.75
CA THR A 3 -73.47 3.94 91.73
C THR A 3 -72.87 4.70 90.54
N SER A 4 -71.73 4.30 89.95
CA SER A 4 -71.51 3.46 88.73
C SER A 4 -70.86 4.30 87.60
N VAL A 5 -69.77 3.91 86.91
CA VAL A 5 -69.67 3.14 85.62
C VAL A 5 -68.18 3.19 85.11
N PRO A 6 -67.67 2.27 84.26
CA PRO A 6 -66.23 2.02 83.99
C PRO A 6 -65.65 2.40 82.59
N SER A 7 -64.31 2.21 82.42
CA SER A 7 -63.47 2.06 81.19
C SER A 7 -63.02 3.34 80.42
N PRO A 8 -61.88 3.38 79.65
CA PRO A 8 -61.24 2.27 78.91
C PRO A 8 -59.68 2.18 78.91
N HIS A 9 -59.20 1.06 78.34
CA HIS A 9 -57.82 0.74 77.95
C HIS A 9 -57.12 1.84 77.14
N HIS A 10 -55.83 2.07 77.40
CA HIS A 10 -54.89 2.61 76.42
C HIS A 10 -53.62 1.77 76.38
N SER A 11 -53.44 1.03 75.29
CA SER A 11 -52.18 0.42 74.89
C SER A 11 -51.19 1.53 74.52
N SER A 12 -50.14 1.72 75.32
CA SER A 12 -49.02 2.58 74.94
C SER A 12 -48.24 1.93 73.80
N ASN A 13 -48.47 2.41 72.57
CA ASN A 13 -47.61 2.12 71.44
C ASN A 13 -46.21 2.69 71.74
N ALA A 14 -45.26 1.81 72.06
CA ALA A 14 -43.86 2.13 72.10
C ALA A 14 -43.37 2.43 70.68
N ASN A 15 -43.43 3.71 70.30
CA ASN A 15 -42.83 4.22 69.07
C ASN A 15 -41.30 4.09 69.20
N ARG A 16 -40.75 2.95 68.76
CA ARG A 16 -39.31 2.73 68.71
C ARG A 16 -38.70 3.73 67.73
N ASN A 17 -37.67 4.45 68.17
CA ASN A 17 -36.78 5.33 67.39
C ASN A 17 -36.16 4.61 66.17
N ARG A 18 -36.94 4.35 65.12
CA ARG A 18 -36.47 3.73 63.87
C ARG A 18 -36.07 4.76 62.81
N SER A 19 -36.38 6.05 63.02
CA SER A 19 -36.08 7.15 62.09
C SER A 19 -34.65 7.72 62.22
N GLY A 20 -34.01 7.61 63.38
CA GLY A 20 -32.64 8.13 63.58
C GLY A 20 -31.55 7.28 62.94
N ALA A 21 -31.70 5.94 63.03
CA ALA A 21 -30.74 5.00 62.46
C ALA A 21 -30.75 5.01 60.91
N THR A 22 -31.93 5.18 60.30
CA THR A 22 -32.06 5.26 58.83
C THR A 22 -31.47 6.56 58.27
N ILE A 23 -31.67 7.69 58.94
CA ILE A 23 -31.05 8.96 58.54
C ILE A 23 -29.52 8.89 58.66
N ALA A 24 -28.99 8.36 59.77
CA ALA A 24 -27.54 8.17 59.93
C ALA A 24 -26.95 7.24 58.87
N LEU A 25 -27.67 6.16 58.52
CA LEU A 25 -27.27 5.23 57.45
C LEU A 25 -27.27 5.92 56.08
N VAL A 26 -28.28 6.73 55.75
CA VAL A 26 -28.37 7.48 54.49
C VAL A 26 -27.25 8.51 54.38
N VAL A 27 -26.95 9.24 55.46
CA VAL A 27 -25.86 10.23 55.49
C VAL A 27 -24.50 9.59 55.21
N ILE A 28 -24.30 8.32 55.59
CA ILE A 28 -23.07 7.58 55.32
C ILE A 28 -23.09 6.90 53.93
N LEU A 29 -24.21 6.30 53.53
CA LEU A 29 -24.33 5.57 52.26
C LEU A 29 -24.36 6.48 51.03
N LEU A 30 -24.95 7.65 51.13
CA LEU A 30 -25.13 8.56 49.99
C LEU A 30 -23.77 9.08 49.45
N PRO A 31 -22.80 9.52 50.29
CA PRO A 31 -21.44 9.80 49.84
C PRO A 31 -20.74 8.58 49.21
N VAL A 32 -20.94 7.38 49.77
CA VAL A 32 -20.36 6.14 49.24
C VAL A 32 -20.93 5.83 47.85
N LEU A 33 -22.23 5.99 47.65
CA LEU A 33 -22.88 5.82 46.35
C LEU A 33 -22.33 6.79 45.31
N PHE A 34 -22.14 8.07 45.68
CA PHE A 34 -21.54 9.06 44.79
C PHE A 34 -20.08 8.76 44.48
N ALA A 35 -19.29 8.29 45.45
CA ALA A 35 -17.91 7.88 45.23
C ALA A 35 -17.81 6.71 44.25
N ILE A 36 -18.67 5.69 44.39
CA ILE A 36 -18.72 4.55 43.47
C ILE A 36 -19.19 4.99 42.07
N SER A 37 -20.17 5.88 41.98
CA SER A 37 -20.65 6.41 40.70
C SER A 37 -19.58 7.25 39.99
N ALA A 38 -18.86 8.09 40.72
CA ALA A 38 -17.75 8.88 40.19
C ALA A 38 -16.63 7.97 39.67
N LEU A 39 -16.30 6.90 40.40
CA LEU A 39 -15.35 5.89 39.95
C LEU A 39 -15.83 5.21 38.67
N ALA A 40 -17.10 4.79 38.61
CA ALA A 40 -17.67 4.14 37.42
C ALA A 40 -17.64 5.06 36.19
N ILE A 41 -17.97 6.34 36.35
CA ILE A 41 -17.91 7.33 35.26
C ILE A 41 -16.46 7.57 34.82
N ASN A 42 -15.51 7.69 35.76
CA ASN A 42 -14.10 7.85 35.41
C ASN A 42 -13.55 6.62 34.66
N VAL A 43 -13.90 5.40 35.08
CA VAL A 43 -13.50 4.17 34.36
C VAL A 43 -14.08 4.16 32.94
N ALA A 44 -15.37 4.47 32.79
CA ALA A 44 -15.98 4.55 31.46
C ALA A 44 -15.31 5.63 30.58
N TYR A 45 -14.96 6.77 31.15
CA TYR A 45 -14.27 7.85 30.44
C TYR A 45 -12.83 7.46 30.04
N ILE A 46 -12.10 6.73 30.90
CA ILE A 46 -10.77 6.19 30.57
C ILE A 46 -10.86 5.23 29.38
N GLU A 47 -11.84 4.33 29.36
CA GLU A 47 -12.02 3.42 28.24
C GLU A 47 -12.41 4.16 26.95
N SER A 48 -13.27 5.18 27.03
CA SER A 48 -13.58 6.04 25.88
C SER A 48 -12.33 6.75 25.35
N ALA A 49 -11.57 7.40 26.24
CA ALA A 49 -10.34 8.10 25.88
C ALA A 49 -9.31 7.15 25.26
N ASN A 50 -9.19 5.93 25.78
CA ASN A 50 -8.34 4.87 25.24
C ASN A 50 -8.66 4.52 23.79
N THR A 51 -9.96 4.39 23.47
CA THR A 51 -10.43 4.09 22.11
C THR A 51 -10.28 5.29 21.19
N GLU A 52 -10.67 6.49 21.63
CA GLU A 52 -10.59 7.71 20.82
C GLU A 52 -9.14 8.10 20.51
N ILE A 53 -8.21 7.90 21.46
CA ILE A 53 -6.77 8.09 21.20
C ILE A 53 -6.25 7.07 20.19
N GLN A 54 -6.71 5.82 20.22
CA GLN A 54 -6.33 4.84 19.19
C GLN A 54 -6.82 5.31 17.81
N ILE A 55 -8.07 5.74 17.68
CA ILE A 55 -8.63 6.24 16.42
C ILE A 55 -7.84 7.45 15.89
N ALA A 56 -7.50 8.41 16.76
CA ALA A 56 -6.69 9.56 16.39
C ALA A 56 -5.26 9.15 15.97
N THR A 57 -4.68 8.16 16.64
CA THR A 57 -3.37 7.56 16.35
C THR A 57 -3.38 6.87 14.98
N ASP A 58 -4.40 6.08 14.67
CA ASP A 58 -4.57 5.39 13.38
C ASP A 58 -4.73 6.38 12.22
N ALA A 59 -5.54 7.43 12.43
CA ALA A 59 -5.72 8.49 11.45
C ALA A 59 -4.42 9.27 11.21
N ALA A 60 -3.67 9.57 12.29
CA ALA A 60 -2.42 10.28 12.23
C ALA A 60 -1.32 9.48 11.52
N VAL A 61 -1.12 8.21 11.88
CA VAL A 61 -0.09 7.37 11.25
C VAL A 61 -0.40 7.12 9.77
N ARG A 62 -1.68 7.04 9.39
CA ARG A 62 -2.07 6.90 7.98
C ARG A 62 -1.74 8.15 7.16
N ALA A 63 -1.96 9.33 7.72
CA ALA A 63 -1.59 10.59 7.07
C ALA A 63 -0.06 10.75 6.97
N ALA A 64 0.66 10.39 8.04
CA ALA A 64 2.12 10.36 8.06
C ALA A 64 2.67 9.40 7.00
N GLY A 65 2.23 8.14 7.04
CA GLY A 65 2.66 7.09 6.12
C GLY A 65 2.34 7.40 4.66
N ARG A 66 1.19 8.00 4.36
CA ARG A 66 0.87 8.48 3.00
C ARG A 66 1.83 9.57 2.53
N THR A 67 2.14 10.53 3.39
CA THR A 67 3.04 11.64 3.04
C THR A 67 4.45 11.12 2.84
N TYR A 68 4.90 10.23 3.73
CA TYR A 68 6.17 9.54 3.62
C TYR A 68 6.27 8.73 2.32
N ALA A 69 5.21 8.02 1.92
CA ALA A 69 5.16 7.27 0.67
C ALA A 69 5.36 8.12 -0.58
N LEU A 70 4.88 9.35 -0.55
CA LEU A 70 4.92 10.25 -1.71
C LEU A 70 6.17 11.11 -1.77
N THR A 71 6.83 11.33 -0.62
CA THR A 71 7.88 12.36 -0.50
C THR A 71 9.20 11.82 0.04
N GLY A 72 9.18 10.72 0.78
CA GLY A 72 10.32 10.25 1.59
C GLY A 72 10.70 11.18 2.75
N ASP A 73 9.94 12.26 2.99
CA ASP A 73 10.27 13.31 3.96
C ASP A 73 9.62 13.04 5.33
N GLN A 74 10.47 12.88 6.36
CA GLN A 74 10.05 12.60 7.73
C GLN A 74 9.41 13.81 8.42
N ASP A 75 9.90 15.02 8.13
CA ASP A 75 9.36 16.25 8.71
C ASP A 75 7.99 16.56 8.11
N ALA A 76 7.84 16.40 6.79
CA ALA A 76 6.53 16.50 6.14
C ALA A 76 5.53 15.47 6.69
N SER A 77 6.00 14.27 7.00
CA SER A 77 5.19 13.21 7.60
C SER A 77 4.72 13.56 9.02
N LEU A 78 5.57 14.19 9.83
CA LEU A 78 5.19 14.71 11.14
C LEU A 78 4.09 15.77 11.04
N VAL A 79 4.23 16.73 10.13
CA VAL A 79 3.21 17.77 9.90
C VAL A 79 1.88 17.12 9.49
N ALA A 80 1.90 16.16 8.57
CA ALA A 80 0.69 15.45 8.15
C ALA A 80 0.03 14.67 9.29
N ALA A 81 0.82 14.06 10.18
CA ALA A 81 0.33 13.38 11.38
C ALA A 81 -0.40 14.36 12.32
N GLN A 82 0.23 15.52 12.59
CA GLN A 82 -0.32 16.56 13.45
C GLN A 82 -1.62 17.15 12.88
N GLU A 83 -1.69 17.41 11.57
CA GLU A 83 -2.92 17.86 10.92
C GLU A 83 -4.04 16.83 11.00
N ALA A 84 -3.72 15.55 10.84
CA ALA A 84 -4.70 14.47 10.96
C ALA A 84 -5.19 14.30 12.41
N ALA A 85 -4.31 14.43 13.41
CA ALA A 85 -4.71 14.46 14.81
C ALA A 85 -5.60 15.67 15.13
N ALA A 86 -5.30 16.86 14.58
CA ALA A 86 -6.11 18.06 14.76
C ALA A 86 -7.53 17.93 14.16
N ARG A 87 -7.71 17.10 13.13
CA ARG A 87 -9.02 16.77 12.55
C ARG A 87 -9.81 15.72 13.34
N ASN A 88 -9.19 15.06 14.32
CA ASN A 88 -9.81 14.01 15.13
C ASN A 88 -9.66 14.32 16.64
N PRO A 89 -10.28 15.42 17.13
CA PRO A 89 -10.22 15.77 18.55
C PRO A 89 -11.00 14.78 19.44
N ILE A 90 -10.52 14.60 20.66
CA ILE A 90 -11.09 13.77 21.74
C ILE A 90 -11.76 14.73 22.75
N GLY A 91 -13.00 15.11 22.49
CA GLY A 91 -13.63 16.24 23.16
C GLY A 91 -12.90 17.55 22.86
N ASP A 92 -12.38 18.23 23.89
CA ASP A 92 -11.58 19.46 23.75
C ASP A 92 -10.07 19.18 23.63
N TYR A 93 -9.67 17.90 23.66
CA TYR A 93 -8.27 17.50 23.62
C TYR A 93 -7.85 17.11 22.20
N VAL A 94 -6.77 17.71 21.70
CA VAL A 94 -6.12 17.29 20.46
C VAL A 94 -4.86 16.51 20.83
N LEU A 95 -4.71 15.31 20.28
CA LEU A 95 -3.52 14.47 20.49
C LEU A 95 -2.26 15.19 19.98
N PRO A 96 -1.35 15.63 20.87
CA PRO A 96 -0.10 16.25 20.46
C PRO A 96 0.87 15.14 20.02
N ILE A 97 1.44 15.29 18.82
CA ILE A 97 2.39 14.35 18.23
C ILE A 97 3.73 15.07 18.06
N SER A 98 4.78 14.47 18.58
CA SER A 98 6.16 14.94 18.46
C SER A 98 6.96 14.09 17.46
N ALA A 99 8.11 14.60 17.02
CA ALA A 99 9.00 13.84 16.13
C ALA A 99 9.44 12.49 16.75
N GLY A 100 9.63 12.44 18.08
CA GLY A 100 10.03 11.22 18.79
C GLY A 100 8.92 10.17 18.94
N ASP A 101 7.68 10.51 18.58
CA ASP A 101 6.56 9.57 18.53
C ASP A 101 6.53 8.78 17.21
N LEU A 102 7.25 9.24 16.17
CA LEU A 102 7.34 8.60 14.87
C LEU A 102 8.63 7.79 14.73
N ASP A 103 8.51 6.53 14.34
CA ASP A 103 9.62 5.72 13.87
C ASP A 103 9.43 5.39 12.39
N PHE A 104 10.52 5.43 11.63
CA PHE A 104 10.56 5.04 10.23
C PHE A 104 11.37 3.75 10.10
N GLY A 105 10.86 2.81 9.32
CA GLY A 105 11.53 1.53 9.22
C GLY A 105 10.91 0.57 8.22
N VAL A 106 11.27 -0.69 8.36
CA VAL A 106 10.75 -1.77 7.53
C VAL A 106 9.70 -2.55 8.31
N SER A 107 8.53 -2.71 7.74
CA SER A 107 7.52 -3.68 8.17
C SER A 107 7.44 -4.79 7.15
N ASP A 108 7.80 -5.99 7.58
CA ASP A 108 7.80 -7.20 6.76
C ASP A 108 7.02 -8.31 7.47
N ARG A 109 6.59 -9.33 6.74
CA ARG A 109 6.00 -10.56 7.26
C ARG A 109 6.68 -11.75 6.59
N ASP A 110 7.06 -12.75 7.38
CA ASP A 110 7.74 -13.94 6.89
C ASP A 110 6.81 -14.85 6.05
N ASP A 111 5.50 -14.75 6.30
CA ASP A 111 4.45 -15.54 5.64
C ASP A 111 3.14 -14.74 5.54
N VAL A 112 2.28 -15.07 4.57
CA VAL A 112 0.93 -14.48 4.41
C VAL A 112 0.09 -14.59 5.69
N ASP A 113 0.25 -15.68 6.44
CA ASP A 113 -0.50 -15.95 7.69
C ASP A 113 0.14 -15.33 8.95
N SER A 114 1.32 -14.70 8.81
CA SER A 114 2.03 -14.06 9.93
C SER A 114 1.73 -12.57 10.05
N ALA A 115 1.78 -12.06 11.28
CA ALA A 115 1.64 -10.63 11.54
C ALA A 115 2.88 -9.87 11.06
N TYR A 116 2.68 -8.67 10.54
CA TYR A 116 3.78 -7.77 10.17
C TYR A 116 4.63 -7.43 11.40
N GLN A 117 5.95 -7.52 11.25
CA GLN A 117 6.92 -7.12 12.25
C GLN A 117 7.61 -5.84 11.80
N PHE A 118 7.47 -4.79 12.60
CA PHE A 118 8.14 -3.52 12.36
C PHE A 118 9.55 -3.52 12.99
N THR A 119 10.54 -3.19 12.18
CA THR A 119 11.92 -2.94 12.59
C THR A 119 12.28 -1.49 12.30
N ASN A 120 12.73 -0.75 13.33
CA ASN A 120 13.20 0.63 13.15
C ASN A 120 14.57 0.62 12.46
N SER A 121 14.63 1.17 11.26
CA SER A 121 15.85 1.31 10.44
C SER A 121 16.12 2.76 10.03
N GLY A 122 15.33 3.73 10.52
CA GLY A 122 15.43 5.15 10.17
C GLY A 122 14.88 5.48 8.77
N SER A 123 14.71 4.50 7.90
CA SER A 123 14.04 4.60 6.60
C SER A 123 13.53 3.21 6.20
N GLY A 124 12.53 3.13 5.33
CA GLY A 124 11.96 1.87 4.84
C GLY A 124 10.56 2.04 4.28
N ASN A 125 9.77 0.97 4.26
CA ASN A 125 8.41 0.95 3.73
C ASN A 125 7.34 1.27 4.78
N SER A 126 7.68 1.65 6.01
CA SER A 126 6.71 1.75 7.09
C SER A 126 6.95 2.90 8.05
N VAL A 127 5.85 3.43 8.58
CA VAL A 127 5.83 4.46 9.62
C VAL A 127 5.07 3.91 10.83
N ARG A 128 5.70 3.91 11.99
CA ARG A 128 5.06 3.58 13.27
C ARG A 128 4.87 4.85 14.08
N LEU A 129 3.67 5.05 14.61
CA LEU A 129 3.39 6.11 15.58
C LEU A 129 3.13 5.47 16.95
N THR A 130 3.87 5.86 17.97
CA THR A 130 3.62 5.51 19.37
C THR A 130 3.44 6.78 20.19
N THR A 131 2.39 6.90 20.99
CA THR A 131 2.09 8.10 21.80
C THR A 131 2.99 8.25 23.03
N ARG A 132 4.32 8.21 22.85
CA ARG A 132 5.34 8.24 23.92
C ARG A 132 5.38 9.57 24.64
N ALA A 133 5.22 10.67 23.91
CA ALA A 133 5.19 12.00 24.49
C ALA A 133 4.01 12.14 25.49
N LEU A 134 2.87 11.50 25.18
CA LEU A 134 1.71 11.44 26.07
C LEU A 134 1.96 10.56 27.29
N SER A 135 2.45 9.32 27.09
CA SER A 135 2.66 8.35 28.17
C SER A 135 3.76 8.78 29.14
N SER A 136 4.84 9.39 28.64
CA SER A 136 5.96 9.91 29.45
C SER A 136 5.65 11.17 30.26
N GLY A 137 4.55 11.87 29.95
CA GLY A 137 4.24 13.14 30.59
C GLY A 137 4.83 14.38 29.93
N ALA A 138 5.53 14.22 28.79
CA ALA A 138 6.17 15.33 28.06
C ALA A 138 5.16 16.34 27.49
N VAL A 139 3.93 15.91 27.22
CA VAL A 139 2.80 16.73 26.76
C VAL A 139 1.65 16.72 27.76
N ALA A 140 0.69 17.63 27.59
CA ALA A 140 -0.52 17.63 28.42
C ALA A 140 -1.29 16.32 28.23
N GLY A 141 -1.78 15.73 29.33
CA GLY A 141 -2.69 14.59 29.27
C GLY A 141 -4.13 15.02 29.57
N MET A 142 -5.08 14.08 29.50
CA MET A 142 -6.49 14.39 29.69
C MET A 142 -6.89 14.32 31.17
N PRO A 143 -7.55 15.34 31.73
CA PRO A 143 -8.06 15.28 33.09
C PRO A 143 -9.23 14.29 33.20
N THR A 144 -9.45 13.72 34.39
CA THR A 144 -10.63 12.91 34.69
C THR A 144 -11.88 13.76 34.88
N VAL A 145 -13.06 13.16 34.71
CA VAL A 145 -14.35 13.85 34.88
C VAL A 145 -14.57 14.27 36.32
N PHE A 146 -14.23 13.39 37.27
CA PHE A 146 -14.31 13.68 38.71
C PHE A 146 -12.95 13.51 39.40
N PRO A 147 -12.59 14.38 40.35
CA PRO A 147 -11.44 14.16 41.23
C PRO A 147 -11.72 12.99 42.17
N PHE A 148 -10.68 12.25 42.54
CA PHE A 148 -10.79 11.11 43.45
C PHE A 148 -10.05 11.44 44.76
N PHE A 149 -10.80 11.55 45.86
CA PHE A 149 -10.26 11.93 47.18
C PHE A 149 -9.45 13.24 47.22
N GLY A 150 -9.83 14.22 46.41
CA GLY A 150 -9.19 15.55 46.38
C GLY A 150 -8.02 15.67 45.41
N ASP A 151 -7.55 14.55 44.84
CA ASP A 151 -6.55 14.55 43.78
C ASP A 151 -7.19 14.24 42.42
N SER A 152 -6.83 15.02 41.41
CA SER A 152 -7.10 14.70 40.01
C SER A 152 -5.96 13.85 39.47
N PHE A 153 -6.26 12.74 38.82
CA PHE A 153 -5.28 12.01 38.02
C PHE A 153 -5.47 12.32 36.54
N VAL A 154 -4.40 12.15 35.75
CA VAL A 154 -4.36 12.49 34.33
C VAL A 154 -4.26 11.22 33.51
N ILE A 155 -5.07 11.11 32.47
CA ILE A 155 -5.15 9.99 31.54
C ILE A 155 -4.06 10.18 30.47
N ARG A 156 -3.19 9.17 30.32
CA ARG A 156 -1.98 9.19 29.48
C ARG A 156 -1.71 7.83 28.83
N PRO A 157 -2.61 7.31 27.99
CA PRO A 157 -2.41 5.99 27.41
C PRO A 157 -1.30 5.99 26.37
N GLU A 158 -0.53 4.90 26.37
CA GLU A 158 0.38 4.57 25.28
C GLU A 158 -0.39 3.75 24.24
N ARG A 159 -0.42 4.25 23.00
CA ARG A 159 -1.03 3.62 21.84
C ARG A 159 -0.01 3.58 20.71
N THR A 160 -0.09 2.51 19.92
CA THR A 160 0.79 2.30 18.78
C THR A 160 -0.06 1.95 17.57
N ALA A 161 0.25 2.55 16.43
CA ALA A 161 -0.31 2.22 15.12
C ALA A 161 0.79 2.20 14.07
N ILE A 162 0.63 1.40 13.02
CA ILE A 162 1.65 1.22 11.97
C ILE A 162 1.00 1.37 10.60
N CYS A 163 1.59 2.21 9.76
CA CYS A 163 1.23 2.34 8.36
C CYS A 163 2.34 1.73 7.50
N THR A 164 2.07 0.56 6.91
CA THR A 164 3.01 -0.18 6.06
C THR A 164 2.66 -0.03 4.59
N GLN A 165 3.61 0.38 3.78
CA GLN A 165 3.45 0.47 2.33
C GLN A 165 3.70 -0.89 1.69
N GLY A 166 2.91 -1.22 0.67
CA GLY A 166 3.15 -2.41 -0.13
C GLY A 166 4.42 -2.23 -0.94
N VAL A 167 5.32 -3.21 -0.88
CA VAL A 167 6.46 -3.30 -1.81
C VAL A 167 6.01 -3.97 -3.11
N ILE A 168 6.67 -3.65 -4.23
CA ILE A 168 6.22 -4.04 -5.58
C ILE A 168 7.35 -4.66 -6.38
N ASP A 169 7.13 -5.86 -6.88
CA ASP A 169 8.03 -6.52 -7.82
C ASP A 169 7.41 -6.49 -9.20
N ILE A 170 8.19 -6.03 -10.18
CA ILE A 170 7.75 -5.73 -11.53
C ILE A 170 8.51 -6.64 -12.49
N ALA A 171 7.81 -7.38 -13.33
CA ALA A 171 8.39 -8.03 -14.49
C ALA A 171 7.99 -7.29 -15.77
N LEU A 172 8.96 -6.66 -16.40
CA LEU A 172 8.83 -6.08 -17.73
C LEU A 172 8.96 -7.18 -18.78
N VAL A 173 7.93 -7.34 -19.61
CA VAL A 173 7.87 -8.34 -20.67
C VAL A 173 7.84 -7.65 -22.02
N VAL A 174 8.88 -7.89 -22.80
CA VAL A 174 9.13 -7.15 -24.03
C VAL A 174 9.12 -8.07 -25.25
N ASP A 175 8.36 -7.66 -26.25
CA ASP A 175 8.35 -8.26 -27.58
C ASP A 175 9.63 -7.91 -28.34
N ARG A 176 10.35 -8.93 -28.80
CA ARG A 176 11.52 -8.80 -29.69
C ARG A 176 11.29 -9.55 -31.01
N SER A 177 10.05 -9.63 -31.45
CA SER A 177 9.68 -10.19 -32.75
C SER A 177 10.20 -9.33 -33.91
N GLY A 178 10.18 -9.89 -35.12
CA GLY A 178 10.74 -9.21 -36.29
C GLY A 178 10.06 -7.87 -36.63
N SER A 179 8.78 -7.69 -36.25
CA SER A 179 8.04 -6.44 -36.47
C SER A 179 8.62 -5.25 -35.71
N MET A 180 9.28 -5.51 -34.59
CA MET A 180 9.91 -4.47 -33.78
C MET A 180 11.10 -3.77 -34.46
N ALA A 181 11.62 -4.33 -35.56
CA ALA A 181 12.66 -3.73 -36.39
C ALA A 181 12.12 -2.63 -37.35
N TYR A 182 10.80 -2.56 -37.56
CA TYR A 182 10.14 -1.57 -38.41
C TYR A 182 9.83 -0.30 -37.63
N SER A 183 9.59 0.82 -38.30
CA SER A 183 9.11 2.03 -37.62
C SER A 183 7.64 1.90 -37.20
N ALA A 184 7.19 2.76 -36.28
CA ALA A 184 5.81 2.72 -35.77
C ALA A 184 4.74 3.01 -36.85
N ASP A 185 5.12 3.74 -37.90
CA ASP A 185 4.28 4.14 -39.04
C ASP A 185 4.47 3.26 -40.29
N GLU A 186 5.29 2.22 -40.19
CA GLU A 186 5.56 1.27 -41.26
C GLU A 186 4.88 -0.07 -40.99
N VAL A 187 4.33 -0.71 -42.02
CA VAL A 187 3.73 -2.05 -41.92
C VAL A 187 4.83 -3.11 -41.90
N ALA A 188 4.84 -3.97 -40.88
CA ALA A 188 5.90 -4.94 -40.67
C ALA A 188 5.77 -6.20 -41.55
N VAL A 189 6.24 -6.13 -42.81
CA VAL A 189 6.22 -7.27 -43.75
C VAL A 189 7.58 -7.42 -44.44
N TYR A 190 8.27 -8.51 -44.10
CA TYR A 190 9.53 -8.90 -44.75
C TYR A 190 9.30 -9.96 -45.83
N PRO A 191 9.88 -9.82 -47.06
CA PRO A 191 10.52 -8.65 -47.64
C PRO A 191 9.50 -7.61 -48.19
N PRO A 192 9.88 -6.31 -48.33
CA PRO A 192 11.23 -5.75 -48.20
C PRO A 192 11.71 -5.57 -46.74
N ALA A 193 13.00 -5.23 -46.56
CA ALA A 193 13.55 -4.81 -45.28
C ALA A 193 12.94 -3.46 -44.82
N PRO A 194 12.99 -3.13 -43.51
CA PRO A 194 12.49 -1.86 -42.99
C PRO A 194 13.04 -0.65 -43.73
N ALA A 195 12.22 0.37 -43.95
CA ALA A 195 12.59 1.54 -44.74
C ALA A 195 13.80 2.31 -44.20
N SER A 196 14.04 2.25 -42.88
CA SER A 196 15.18 2.88 -42.21
C SER A 196 16.44 2.03 -42.18
N ALA A 197 16.36 0.77 -42.62
CA ALA A 197 17.49 -0.15 -42.58
C ALA A 197 18.59 0.26 -43.57
N PRO A 198 19.89 0.08 -43.21
CA PRO A 198 21.00 0.24 -44.15
C PRO A 198 20.86 -0.65 -45.40
N ALA A 199 21.58 -0.30 -46.46
CA ALA A 199 21.73 -1.20 -47.60
C ALA A 199 22.35 -2.53 -47.14
N ASP A 200 21.80 -3.64 -47.66
CA ASP A 200 22.20 -5.02 -47.34
C ASP A 200 21.91 -5.49 -45.90
N TRP A 201 21.11 -4.74 -45.13
CA TRP A 201 20.66 -5.16 -43.80
C TRP A 201 19.80 -6.42 -43.85
N ASP A 202 20.04 -7.35 -42.93
CA ASP A 202 19.18 -8.49 -42.67
C ASP A 202 19.02 -8.74 -41.16
N PHE A 203 18.08 -9.60 -40.78
CA PHE A 203 17.97 -10.02 -39.39
C PHE A 203 19.26 -10.71 -38.94
N GLY A 204 19.72 -10.35 -37.73
CA GLY A 204 21.05 -10.66 -37.23
C GLY A 204 21.99 -9.43 -37.20
N ASP A 205 21.66 -8.39 -37.95
CA ASP A 205 22.35 -7.10 -37.89
C ASP A 205 21.80 -6.21 -36.74
N PRO A 206 22.49 -5.09 -36.43
CA PRO A 206 21.97 -4.11 -35.48
C PRO A 206 20.61 -3.56 -35.90
N VAL A 207 19.78 -3.22 -34.91
CA VAL A 207 18.43 -2.67 -35.12
C VAL A 207 18.48 -1.40 -35.99
N PRO A 208 17.60 -1.29 -37.01
CA PRO A 208 17.50 -0.08 -37.82
C PRO A 208 17.21 1.18 -37.00
N PRO A 209 17.71 2.36 -37.42
CA PRO A 209 17.30 3.64 -36.84
C PRO A 209 15.77 3.82 -36.87
N ASN A 210 15.21 4.52 -35.88
CA ASN A 210 13.76 4.79 -35.78
C ASN A 210 12.85 3.55 -35.72
N ALA A 211 13.41 2.37 -35.44
CA ALA A 211 12.63 1.17 -35.22
C ALA A 211 11.82 1.25 -33.93
N ARG A 212 10.68 0.54 -33.89
CA ARG A 212 9.82 0.42 -32.71
C ARG A 212 10.60 -0.04 -31.47
N TRP A 213 11.60 -0.91 -31.67
CA TRP A 213 12.52 -1.36 -30.62
C TRP A 213 13.33 -0.23 -29.97
N ILE A 214 13.78 0.76 -30.75
CA ILE A 214 14.52 1.91 -30.22
C ILE A 214 13.60 2.81 -29.40
N ASP A 215 12.37 3.03 -29.86
CA ASP A 215 11.34 3.78 -29.15
C ASP A 215 10.95 3.09 -27.82
N LEU A 216 10.90 1.75 -27.83
CA LEU A 216 10.69 0.96 -26.63
C LEU A 216 11.81 1.18 -25.62
N ILE A 217 13.09 1.09 -26.02
CA ILE A 217 14.22 1.32 -25.10
C ILE A 217 14.12 2.71 -24.47
N ALA A 218 13.82 3.74 -25.26
CA ALA A 218 13.65 5.10 -24.75
C ALA A 218 12.47 5.21 -23.77
N SER A 219 11.39 4.46 -24.00
CA SER A 219 10.21 4.44 -23.13
C SER A 219 10.45 3.65 -21.84
N VAL A 220 11.22 2.56 -21.89
CA VAL A 220 11.68 1.81 -20.72
C VAL A 220 12.64 2.66 -19.88
N GLN A 221 13.52 3.44 -20.50
CA GLN A 221 14.35 4.40 -19.75
C GLN A 221 13.48 5.43 -19.01
N ALA A 222 12.45 5.97 -19.65
CA ALA A 222 11.52 6.89 -19.01
C ALA A 222 10.71 6.25 -17.87
N PHE A 223 10.42 4.96 -17.97
CA PHE A 223 9.82 4.19 -16.88
C PHE A 223 10.78 4.07 -15.70
N ILE A 224 12.03 3.70 -15.97
CA ILE A 224 13.10 3.58 -14.97
C ILE A 224 13.35 4.93 -14.28
N ASP A 225 13.37 6.04 -15.02
CA ASP A 225 13.54 7.38 -14.44
C ASP A 225 12.42 7.72 -13.43
N GLU A 226 11.19 7.24 -13.66
CA GLU A 226 10.08 7.41 -12.71
C GLU A 226 10.21 6.48 -11.50
N LEU A 227 10.77 5.27 -11.66
CA LEU A 227 11.09 4.39 -10.54
C LEU A 227 12.25 4.94 -9.70
N ASP A 228 13.31 5.46 -10.31
CA ASP A 228 14.44 6.09 -9.60
C ASP A 228 14.03 7.37 -8.86
N ALA A 229 13.01 8.06 -9.36
CA ALA A 229 12.41 9.21 -8.68
C ALA A 229 11.45 8.80 -7.54
N SER A 230 11.07 7.52 -7.47
CA SER A 230 10.24 6.98 -6.39
C SER A 230 11.04 7.01 -5.08
N PRO A 231 10.43 7.40 -3.95
CA PRO A 231 11.07 7.24 -2.64
C PRO A 231 11.09 5.77 -2.18
N GLN A 232 10.48 4.86 -2.95
CA GLN A 232 10.43 3.43 -2.67
C GLN A 232 11.41 2.67 -3.56
N THR A 233 11.80 1.47 -3.12
CA THR A 233 12.63 0.56 -3.91
C THR A 233 11.75 -0.53 -4.51
N GLU A 234 11.38 -0.36 -5.77
CA GLU A 234 10.80 -1.42 -6.58
C GLU A 234 11.88 -2.40 -7.05
N LEU A 235 11.50 -3.65 -7.33
CA LEU A 235 12.40 -4.59 -7.99
C LEU A 235 11.90 -4.78 -9.42
N LEU A 236 12.82 -4.77 -10.39
CA LEU A 236 12.51 -4.89 -11.81
C LEU A 236 13.26 -6.07 -12.42
N SER A 237 12.53 -6.94 -13.13
CA SER A 237 13.11 -7.98 -13.99
C SER A 237 12.75 -7.72 -15.43
N LEU A 238 13.57 -8.23 -16.35
CA LEU A 238 13.31 -8.18 -17.79
C LEU A 238 13.12 -9.59 -18.32
N SER A 239 11.99 -9.83 -18.96
CA SER A 239 11.73 -10.99 -19.79
C SER A 239 11.48 -10.54 -21.23
N THR A 240 12.05 -11.25 -22.20
CA THR A 240 11.88 -10.95 -23.63
C THR A 240 11.38 -12.17 -24.38
N TYR A 241 10.63 -11.96 -25.45
CA TYR A 241 10.09 -13.08 -26.24
C TYR A 241 10.06 -12.78 -27.74
N ASN A 242 10.28 -13.84 -28.53
CA ASN A 242 9.90 -13.93 -29.94
C ASN A 242 9.26 -15.30 -30.20
N ASN A 243 9.88 -16.18 -31.00
CA ASN A 243 9.59 -17.62 -31.01
C ASN A 243 9.96 -18.30 -29.68
N SER A 244 11.04 -17.82 -29.05
CA SER A 244 11.54 -18.28 -27.75
C SER A 244 11.54 -17.15 -26.74
N SER A 245 11.54 -17.51 -25.46
CA SER A 245 11.56 -16.57 -24.36
C SER A 245 12.88 -16.65 -23.59
N ALA A 246 13.26 -15.54 -22.96
CA ALA A 246 14.39 -15.47 -22.06
C ALA A 246 14.11 -14.45 -20.96
N THR A 247 14.80 -14.59 -19.83
CA THR A 247 14.78 -13.59 -18.74
C THR A 247 16.20 -13.06 -18.55
N PRO A 248 16.64 -12.06 -19.34
CA PRO A 248 18.01 -11.54 -19.28
C PRO A 248 18.39 -10.94 -17.92
N THR A 249 17.43 -10.36 -17.22
CA THR A 249 17.65 -9.71 -15.92
C THR A 249 16.64 -10.24 -14.92
N LYS A 250 17.12 -10.76 -13.80
CA LYS A 250 16.28 -11.19 -12.66
C LYS A 250 15.82 -9.98 -11.85
N LEU A 251 14.88 -10.18 -10.93
CA LEU A 251 14.41 -9.09 -10.06
C LEU A 251 15.59 -8.48 -9.29
N GLY A 252 15.70 -7.17 -9.34
CA GLY A 252 16.73 -6.38 -8.67
C GLY A 252 16.41 -4.89 -8.72
N ASP A 253 17.16 -4.10 -7.96
CA ASP A 253 17.07 -2.64 -7.90
C ASP A 253 18.08 -1.94 -8.83
N ASN A 254 18.99 -2.71 -9.47
CA ASN A 254 19.92 -2.19 -10.47
C ASN A 254 19.26 -2.12 -11.86
N TYR A 255 18.50 -1.05 -12.10
CA TYR A 255 17.78 -0.87 -13.36
C TYR A 255 18.69 -0.68 -14.59
N ALA A 256 19.96 -0.29 -14.38
CA ALA A 256 20.92 -0.15 -15.49
C ALA A 256 21.14 -1.47 -16.25
N ASP A 257 21.02 -2.61 -15.56
CA ASP A 257 21.18 -3.94 -16.17
C ASP A 257 20.04 -4.25 -17.16
N VAL A 258 18.83 -3.73 -16.92
CA VAL A 258 17.68 -3.87 -17.83
C VAL A 258 17.96 -3.15 -19.15
N VAL A 259 18.41 -1.89 -19.07
CA VAL A 259 18.73 -1.08 -20.26
C VAL A 259 19.94 -1.66 -21.00
N ALA A 260 20.95 -2.14 -20.28
CA ALA A 260 22.11 -2.80 -20.87
C ALA A 260 21.72 -4.09 -21.63
N ALA A 261 20.81 -4.89 -21.06
CA ALA A 261 20.29 -6.09 -21.72
C ALA A 261 19.52 -5.76 -23.01
N LEU A 262 18.66 -4.74 -23.00
CA LEU A 262 17.95 -4.30 -24.20
C LEU A 262 18.89 -3.75 -25.28
N ASN A 263 19.90 -2.97 -24.89
CA ASN A 263 20.94 -2.49 -25.81
C ASN A 263 21.76 -3.64 -26.40
N THR A 264 22.01 -4.70 -25.63
CA THR A 264 22.72 -5.89 -26.13
C THR A 264 21.91 -6.61 -27.22
N ILE A 265 20.59 -6.76 -27.02
CA ILE A 265 19.68 -7.30 -28.05
C ILE A 265 19.69 -6.42 -29.31
N SER A 266 19.86 -5.11 -29.15
CA SER A 266 19.89 -4.17 -30.29
C SER A 266 21.06 -4.37 -31.25
N MET A 267 22.12 -5.04 -30.82
CA MET A 267 23.33 -5.25 -31.63
C MET A 267 23.25 -6.49 -32.53
N ASN A 268 22.36 -7.44 -32.20
CA ASN A 268 22.11 -8.64 -32.97
C ASN A 268 20.60 -8.94 -32.93
N PHE A 269 19.85 -8.32 -33.84
CA PHE A 269 18.40 -8.37 -33.81
C PHE A 269 17.86 -9.51 -34.67
N GLU A 270 17.58 -10.63 -34.02
CA GLU A 270 17.08 -11.84 -34.65
C GLU A 270 15.58 -11.76 -34.94
N ALA A 271 15.16 -12.18 -36.13
CA ALA A 271 13.75 -12.35 -36.45
C ALA A 271 13.07 -13.38 -35.54
N GLY A 272 11.76 -13.25 -35.40
CA GLY A 272 10.91 -14.27 -34.82
C GLY A 272 9.45 -13.87 -34.82
N GLY A 273 8.59 -14.83 -34.50
CA GLY A 273 7.18 -14.62 -34.24
C GLY A 273 6.94 -14.02 -32.85
N THR A 274 5.68 -14.00 -32.46
CA THR A 274 5.16 -13.24 -31.33
C THR A 274 4.51 -14.23 -30.35
N ASN A 275 5.30 -14.79 -29.45
CA ASN A 275 4.86 -15.76 -28.42
C ASN A 275 4.57 -15.07 -27.08
N ILE A 276 3.50 -14.29 -27.06
CA ILE A 276 3.12 -13.45 -25.93
C ILE A 276 2.90 -14.30 -24.67
N GLY A 277 2.17 -15.42 -24.78
CA GLY A 277 1.85 -16.25 -23.62
C GLY A 277 3.09 -16.85 -22.95
N GLN A 278 4.12 -17.21 -23.72
CA GLN A 278 5.37 -17.68 -23.12
C GLN A 278 6.13 -16.54 -22.43
N GLY A 279 6.14 -15.33 -22.98
CA GLY A 279 6.70 -14.16 -22.31
C GLY A 279 6.01 -13.88 -20.96
N MET A 280 4.68 -14.02 -20.92
CA MET A 280 3.91 -13.90 -19.67
C MET A 280 4.24 -14.99 -18.65
N TYR A 281 4.53 -16.23 -19.08
CA TYR A 281 4.97 -17.30 -18.18
C TYR A 281 6.38 -17.08 -17.64
N GLU A 282 7.32 -16.57 -18.44
CA GLU A 282 8.63 -16.15 -17.93
C GLU A 282 8.49 -15.09 -16.84
N ALA A 283 7.64 -14.09 -17.06
CA ALA A 283 7.38 -13.07 -16.05
C ALA A 283 6.73 -13.63 -14.80
N LEU A 284 5.74 -14.53 -14.94
CA LEU A 284 5.15 -15.22 -13.79
C LEU A 284 6.20 -16.00 -13.00
N ALA A 285 7.15 -16.66 -13.68
CA ALA A 285 8.25 -17.35 -13.03
C ALA A 285 9.24 -16.37 -12.37
N ALA A 286 9.54 -15.24 -13.01
CA ALA A 286 10.45 -14.22 -12.49
C ALA A 286 9.90 -13.55 -11.23
N VAL A 287 8.61 -13.16 -11.21
CA VAL A 287 8.00 -12.50 -10.05
C VAL A 287 7.78 -13.43 -8.86
N ASN A 288 7.67 -14.74 -9.11
CA ASN A 288 7.51 -15.78 -8.07
C ASN A 288 8.84 -16.46 -7.68
N ASP A 289 9.96 -16.03 -8.23
CA ASP A 289 11.27 -16.55 -7.84
C ASP A 289 11.67 -15.97 -6.47
N SER A 290 11.42 -16.70 -5.39
CA SER A 290 11.72 -16.28 -4.01
C SER A 290 13.22 -16.11 -3.73
N THR A 291 14.11 -16.47 -4.66
CA THR A 291 15.55 -16.20 -4.52
C THR A 291 15.92 -14.76 -4.90
N HIS A 292 15.08 -14.09 -5.70
CA HIS A 292 15.32 -12.72 -6.19
C HIS A 292 14.16 -11.77 -5.86
N GLY A 293 12.94 -12.27 -5.81
CA GLY A 293 11.73 -11.51 -5.48
C GLY A 293 11.36 -11.58 -4.01
N ARG A 294 10.43 -10.73 -3.61
CA ARG A 294 9.90 -10.59 -2.25
C ARG A 294 8.55 -11.29 -2.15
N ASP A 295 8.41 -12.32 -1.33
CA ASP A 295 7.19 -13.16 -1.29
C ASP A 295 5.91 -12.38 -0.95
N HIS A 296 6.02 -11.32 -0.16
CA HIS A 296 4.89 -10.49 0.27
C HIS A 296 4.65 -9.25 -0.62
N ALA A 297 5.46 -9.05 -1.67
CA ALA A 297 5.29 -7.92 -2.58
C ALA A 297 4.07 -8.09 -3.47
N SER A 298 3.44 -6.96 -3.80
CA SER A 298 2.49 -6.92 -4.90
C SER A 298 3.24 -7.23 -6.18
N LYS A 299 2.78 -8.23 -6.93
CA LYS A 299 3.43 -8.68 -8.15
C LYS A 299 2.75 -8.04 -9.35
N VAL A 300 3.53 -7.37 -10.18
CA VAL A 300 3.05 -6.67 -11.37
C VAL A 300 3.82 -7.15 -12.59
N VAL A 301 3.10 -7.40 -13.67
CA VAL A 301 3.66 -7.67 -14.99
C VAL A 301 3.32 -6.50 -15.90
N LEU A 302 4.34 -5.95 -16.55
CA LEU A 302 4.19 -4.94 -17.58
C LEU A 302 4.51 -5.58 -18.92
N LEU A 303 3.48 -5.96 -19.67
CA LEU A 303 3.61 -6.59 -20.97
C LEU A 303 3.56 -5.56 -22.09
N MET A 304 4.51 -5.62 -23.01
CA MET A 304 4.53 -4.85 -24.22
C MET A 304 4.56 -5.76 -25.46
N THR A 305 3.76 -5.42 -26.47
CA THR A 305 3.74 -6.08 -27.79
C THR A 305 3.44 -5.08 -28.90
N ASP A 306 4.02 -5.27 -30.08
CA ASP A 306 3.70 -4.49 -31.28
C ASP A 306 2.87 -5.25 -32.33
N GLY A 307 2.49 -6.49 -32.03
CA GLY A 307 1.91 -7.37 -33.03
C GLY A 307 0.81 -8.29 -32.51
N VAL A 308 0.51 -9.30 -33.33
CA VAL A 308 -0.53 -10.29 -33.06
C VAL A 308 0.13 -11.60 -32.66
N HIS A 309 -0.39 -12.21 -31.59
CA HIS A 309 0.03 -13.55 -31.18
C HIS A 309 -0.06 -14.54 -32.35
N ASN A 310 1.06 -15.17 -32.69
CA ASN A 310 1.13 -16.10 -33.83
C ASN A 310 1.96 -17.36 -33.55
N TYR A 311 2.52 -17.50 -32.34
CA TYR A 311 3.39 -18.63 -31.99
C TYR A 311 3.18 -19.07 -30.54
N GLY A 312 3.24 -20.36 -30.26
CA GLY A 312 3.20 -20.88 -28.88
C GLY A 312 1.87 -20.64 -28.15
N THR A 313 1.94 -20.42 -26.84
CA THR A 313 0.77 -20.43 -25.96
C THR A 313 -0.04 -19.16 -26.08
N HIS A 314 -1.36 -19.29 -26.24
CA HIS A 314 -2.27 -18.15 -26.36
C HIS A 314 -2.24 -17.24 -25.10
N PRO A 315 -2.23 -15.90 -25.26
CA PRO A 315 -2.12 -14.94 -24.16
C PRO A 315 -3.15 -15.17 -23.04
N LYS A 316 -4.40 -15.44 -23.41
CA LYS A 316 -5.50 -15.71 -22.45
C LYS A 316 -5.21 -16.87 -21.49
N SER A 317 -4.48 -17.90 -21.90
CA SER A 317 -4.10 -19.02 -21.02
C SER A 317 -3.09 -18.57 -19.97
N ALA A 318 -2.10 -17.77 -20.37
CA ALA A 318 -1.11 -17.23 -19.44
C ALA A 318 -1.72 -16.18 -18.51
N ALA A 319 -2.65 -15.36 -19.00
CA ALA A 319 -3.42 -14.40 -18.21
C ALA A 319 -4.20 -15.09 -17.08
N TYR A 320 -4.84 -16.22 -17.38
CA TYR A 320 -5.52 -17.02 -16.35
C TYR A 320 -4.56 -17.47 -15.23
N SER A 321 -3.36 -17.91 -15.60
CA SER A 321 -2.33 -18.29 -14.61
C SER A 321 -1.84 -17.10 -13.78
N LEU A 322 -1.57 -15.95 -14.41
CA LEU A 322 -1.19 -14.71 -13.71
C LEU A 322 -2.27 -14.30 -12.69
N ALA A 323 -3.53 -14.25 -13.14
CA ALA A 323 -4.66 -13.87 -12.30
C ALA A 323 -4.84 -14.83 -11.12
N ASN A 324 -4.73 -16.14 -11.34
CA ASN A 324 -4.80 -17.14 -10.27
C ASN A 324 -3.62 -17.08 -9.29
N SER A 325 -2.50 -16.49 -9.70
CA SER A 325 -1.34 -16.21 -8.84
C SER A 325 -1.39 -14.82 -8.20
N GLY A 326 -2.48 -14.06 -8.36
CA GLY A 326 -2.62 -12.72 -7.78
C GLY A 326 -1.71 -11.66 -8.41
N VAL A 327 -1.25 -11.89 -9.64
CA VAL A 327 -0.35 -10.99 -10.37
C VAL A 327 -1.18 -10.02 -11.22
N THR A 328 -0.94 -8.72 -11.06
CA THR A 328 -1.60 -7.67 -11.86
C THR A 328 -0.88 -7.49 -13.19
N LEU A 329 -1.60 -7.43 -14.31
CA LEU A 329 -1.02 -7.25 -15.65
C LEU A 329 -1.41 -5.89 -16.24
N PHE A 330 -0.43 -5.05 -16.54
CA PHE A 330 -0.58 -3.91 -17.43
C PHE A 330 -0.10 -4.29 -18.83
N ALA A 331 -0.93 -4.06 -19.83
CA ALA A 331 -0.58 -4.34 -21.23
C ALA A 331 -0.38 -3.04 -22.00
N ILE A 332 0.68 -2.95 -22.79
CA ILE A 332 0.96 -1.87 -23.71
C ILE A 332 1.02 -2.45 -25.12
N THR A 333 0.12 -2.00 -25.99
CA THR A 333 0.21 -2.27 -27.42
C THR A 333 0.86 -1.11 -28.15
N PHE A 334 1.71 -1.41 -29.13
CA PHE A 334 2.40 -0.41 -29.93
C PHE A 334 2.20 -0.66 -31.42
N SER A 335 2.00 0.39 -32.20
CA SER A 335 1.62 0.33 -33.63
C SER A 335 0.17 -0.12 -33.89
N ASP A 336 -0.34 0.24 -35.07
CA ASP A 336 -1.70 -0.09 -35.51
C ASP A 336 -1.91 -1.59 -35.75
N GLU A 337 -0.85 -2.39 -35.84
CA GLU A 337 -0.90 -3.83 -36.13
C GLU A 337 -1.14 -4.69 -34.87
N ALA A 338 -0.97 -4.11 -33.68
CA ALA A 338 -1.09 -4.84 -32.43
C ALA A 338 -2.54 -5.27 -32.13
N ASP A 339 -2.72 -6.47 -31.57
CA ASP A 339 -4.04 -6.97 -31.17
C ASP A 339 -4.52 -6.33 -29.86
N GLN A 340 -5.09 -5.13 -29.98
CA GLN A 340 -5.59 -4.34 -28.85
C GLN A 340 -6.72 -5.04 -28.09
N ALA A 341 -7.64 -5.70 -28.79
CA ALA A 341 -8.79 -6.36 -28.15
C ALA A 341 -8.34 -7.52 -27.27
N THR A 342 -7.44 -8.37 -27.76
CA THR A 342 -6.89 -9.46 -26.94
C THR A 342 -6.06 -8.92 -25.78
N MET A 343 -5.28 -7.85 -25.98
CA MET A 343 -4.46 -7.26 -24.92
C MET A 343 -5.29 -6.58 -23.83
N GLN A 344 -6.41 -5.97 -24.20
CA GLN A 344 -7.39 -5.45 -23.24
C GLN A 344 -8.02 -6.59 -22.42
N ASP A 345 -8.49 -7.65 -23.07
CA ASP A 345 -9.09 -8.81 -22.39
C ASP A 345 -8.14 -9.44 -21.35
N VAL A 346 -6.86 -9.59 -21.68
CA VAL A 346 -5.88 -10.19 -20.74
C VAL A 346 -5.51 -9.27 -19.59
N ALA A 347 -5.41 -7.97 -19.81
CA ALA A 347 -5.14 -6.99 -18.76
C ALA A 347 -6.30 -6.95 -17.76
N GLU A 348 -7.53 -6.86 -18.25
CA GLU A 348 -8.75 -6.86 -17.42
C GLU A 348 -8.87 -8.17 -16.62
N MET A 349 -8.55 -9.32 -17.21
CA MET A 349 -8.57 -10.62 -16.53
C MET A 349 -7.63 -10.66 -15.32
N CYS A 350 -6.51 -9.95 -15.36
CA CYS A 350 -5.53 -9.89 -14.27
C CYS A 350 -5.74 -8.67 -13.35
N GLY A 351 -6.82 -7.91 -13.52
CA GLY A 351 -7.11 -6.72 -12.71
C GLY A 351 -6.25 -5.49 -13.01
N GLY A 352 -5.59 -5.45 -14.18
CA GLY A 352 -4.84 -4.28 -14.64
C GLY A 352 -5.53 -3.54 -15.79
N GLU A 353 -4.76 -2.80 -16.58
CA GLU A 353 -5.27 -1.92 -17.64
C GLU A 353 -4.43 -2.06 -18.93
N HIS A 354 -5.07 -1.79 -20.06
CA HIS A 354 -4.45 -1.75 -21.37
C HIS A 354 -4.20 -0.31 -21.83
N PHE A 355 -3.04 -0.09 -22.44
CA PHE A 355 -2.65 1.16 -23.06
C PHE A 355 -2.29 0.91 -24.53
N HIS A 356 -2.59 1.87 -25.38
CA HIS A 356 -2.25 1.82 -26.79
C HIS A 356 -1.44 3.05 -27.20
N ALA A 357 -0.38 2.83 -27.96
CA ALA A 357 0.47 3.86 -28.51
C ALA A 357 0.64 3.67 -30.02
N ILE A 358 0.51 4.74 -30.79
CA ILE A 358 0.79 4.74 -32.23
C ILE A 358 2.14 5.40 -32.56
N ASN A 359 2.82 5.97 -31.56
CA ASN A 359 4.12 6.62 -31.73
C ASN A 359 4.94 6.60 -30.43
N ALA A 360 6.24 6.91 -30.56
CA ALA A 360 7.21 6.94 -29.46
C ALA A 360 6.76 7.81 -28.27
N ALA A 361 6.16 8.97 -28.53
CA ALA A 361 5.74 9.89 -27.47
C ALA A 361 4.61 9.32 -26.62
N GLN A 362 3.62 8.68 -27.26
CA GLN A 362 2.53 8.00 -26.55
C GLN A 362 3.02 6.74 -25.83
N LEU A 363 3.97 6.02 -26.41
CA LEU A 363 4.58 4.85 -25.76
C LEU A 363 5.25 5.27 -24.46
N LYS A 364 6.08 6.32 -24.52
CA LYS A 364 6.72 6.91 -23.35
C LYS A 364 5.69 7.36 -22.30
N GLU A 365 4.63 8.04 -22.73
CA GLU A 365 3.57 8.49 -21.81
C GLU A 365 2.85 7.31 -21.12
N ALA A 366 2.61 6.21 -21.84
CA ALA A 366 1.99 5.01 -21.27
C ALA A 366 2.86 4.40 -20.17
N PHE A 367 4.16 4.24 -20.42
CA PHE A 367 5.12 3.76 -19.42
C PHE A 367 5.17 4.67 -18.18
N GLN A 368 5.24 5.99 -18.35
CA GLN A 368 5.22 6.94 -17.23
C GLN A 368 3.91 6.89 -16.42
N LYS A 369 2.75 6.76 -17.09
CA LYS A 369 1.46 6.63 -16.41
C LYS A 369 1.39 5.38 -15.54
N ILE A 370 1.96 4.27 -16.00
CA ILE A 370 1.99 3.02 -15.25
C ILE A 370 2.88 3.17 -14.03
N ALA A 371 4.12 3.66 -14.18
CA ALA A 371 5.06 3.87 -13.07
C ALA A 371 4.42 4.65 -11.90
N ARG A 372 3.73 5.76 -12.21
CA ARG A 372 3.09 6.64 -11.21
C ARG A 372 1.89 6.02 -10.50
N ARG A 373 1.32 4.92 -11.01
CA ARG A 373 0.15 4.26 -10.44
C ARG A 373 0.49 3.08 -9.54
N LEU A 374 1.73 2.62 -9.56
CA LEU A 374 2.19 1.49 -8.75
C LEU A 374 2.12 1.75 -7.24
N PRO A 375 2.36 2.96 -6.67
CA PRO A 375 2.38 3.14 -5.21
C PRO A 375 1.05 2.77 -4.53
N THR A 376 1.03 1.69 -3.74
CA THR A 376 -0.15 1.27 -2.94
C THR A 376 0.13 1.28 -1.44
N LEU A 377 -0.76 1.92 -0.69
CA LEU A 377 -0.67 2.08 0.78
C LEU A 377 -1.53 1.03 1.48
N ILE A 378 -1.00 0.38 2.51
CA ILE A 378 -1.75 -0.50 3.41
C ILE A 378 -1.69 0.09 4.83
N THR A 379 -2.80 0.07 5.56
CA THR A 379 -2.85 0.52 6.96
C THR A 379 -3.41 -0.61 7.81
N GLN A 380 -2.75 -0.92 8.93
CA GLN A 380 -3.16 -2.00 9.83
C GLN A 380 -3.30 -1.52 11.26
#